data_AF-A0A2N9YDL4-F1
#
_entry.id   AF-A0A2N9YDL4-F1
#
_cell.length_a   1.000
_cell.length_b   1.000
_cell.length_c   1.000
_cell.angle_alpha   90.00
_cell.angle_beta   90.00
_cell.angle_gamma   90.00
#
_symmetry.space_group_name_H-M   'P 1'
#
loop_
_entity.id
_entity.type
_entity.pdbx_description
1 polymer ?
#
loop_
_entity_poly.entity_id
_entity_poly.type
_entity_poly.pdbx_seq_one_letter_code
_entity_poly.pdbx_strand_id
1 'polypeptide(L)'
;MIQPSLTTAGFVLVPSVFSPIECETFATNIPKITPTSAGTRSLLSLAWCAEIVQRLRAHPILTSILSSNIVAVQCTYFEKSLSRNWLVSFHQDLSIPVAYRVEHPQLQGWSEKESGLFVQAPAALLAEMLAIRIHLDPCLAEDGALRVISGSHLLGRLNPQKIVTQRNTMQKEIICVAEQGSALVMRPLLLHASSKSSGTGLRRVLHFLFAPKDVLYGLQWRESV
;
A
#
# COMPACT_ATOMS: atom_id res chain seq x y z
N MET A 1 -8.94 2.32 -18.86
CA MET A 1 -8.85 3.62 -18.17
C MET A 1 -8.68 3.39 -16.67
N ILE A 2 -7.67 3.97 -16.04
CA ILE A 2 -7.29 3.70 -14.64
C ILE A 2 -8.29 4.26 -13.61
N GLN A 3 -8.77 5.48 -13.84
CA GLN A 3 -9.62 6.22 -12.91
C GLN A 3 -11.02 5.62 -12.72
N PRO A 4 -11.71 5.12 -13.76
CA PRO A 4 -12.95 4.36 -13.59
C PRO A 4 -12.77 3.12 -12.70
N SER A 5 -11.68 2.36 -12.90
CA SER A 5 -11.40 1.15 -12.08
C SER A 5 -11.17 1.50 -10.62
N LEU A 6 -10.38 2.53 -10.33
CA LEU A 6 -10.16 2.99 -8.94
C LEU A 6 -11.44 3.54 -8.30
N THR A 7 -12.33 4.14 -9.08
CA THR A 7 -13.59 4.68 -8.57
C THR A 7 -14.57 3.56 -8.20
N THR A 8 -14.75 2.57 -9.08
CA THR A 8 -15.75 1.51 -8.92
C THR A 8 -15.24 0.28 -8.18
N ALA A 9 -14.05 -0.21 -8.54
CA ALA A 9 -13.46 -1.42 -7.97
C ALA A 9 -12.52 -1.11 -6.79
N GLY A 10 -11.95 0.10 -6.73
CA GLY A 10 -11.03 0.52 -5.67
C GLY A 10 -9.59 0.05 -5.85
N PHE A 11 -9.29 -0.64 -6.94
CA PHE A 11 -7.95 -1.04 -7.34
C PHE A 11 -7.80 -1.13 -8.86
N VAL A 12 -6.55 -1.25 -9.30
CA VAL A 12 -6.15 -1.49 -10.70
C VAL A 12 -4.71 -1.99 -10.73
N LEU A 13 -4.43 -2.95 -11.59
CA LEU A 13 -3.07 -3.41 -11.88
C LEU A 13 -2.56 -2.69 -13.13
N VAL A 14 -1.39 -2.06 -13.01
CA VAL A 14 -0.68 -1.45 -14.12
C VAL A 14 0.57 -2.29 -14.40
N PRO A 15 0.61 -3.05 -15.51
CA PRO A 15 1.75 -3.89 -15.83
C PRO A 15 2.94 -3.03 -16.27
N SER A 16 4.15 -3.59 -16.15
CA SER A 16 5.37 -3.08 -16.78
C SER A 16 5.69 -1.60 -16.47
N VAL A 17 5.44 -1.14 -15.24
CA VAL A 17 5.79 0.23 -14.80
C VAL A 17 7.30 0.38 -14.67
N PHE A 18 7.97 -0.69 -14.25
CA PHE A 18 9.43 -0.80 -14.22
C PHE A 18 9.87 -2.06 -14.94
N SER A 19 11.07 -2.02 -15.51
CA SER A 19 11.71 -3.20 -16.10
C SER A 19 12.27 -4.14 -15.02
N PRO A 20 12.51 -5.43 -15.35
CA PRO A 20 13.17 -6.37 -14.44
C PRO A 20 14.50 -5.87 -13.88
N ILE A 21 15.33 -5.23 -14.72
CA ILE A 21 16.64 -4.69 -14.34
C ILE A 21 16.50 -3.58 -13.28
N GLU A 22 15.49 -2.73 -13.42
CA GLU A 22 15.20 -1.68 -12.44
C GLU A 22 14.70 -2.28 -11.13
N CYS A 23 13.84 -3.30 -11.19
CA CYS A 23 13.39 -4.02 -9.99
C CYS A 23 14.55 -4.67 -9.23
N GLU A 24 15.50 -5.29 -9.94
CA GLU A 24 16.71 -5.84 -9.34
C GLU A 24 17.57 -4.74 -8.70
N THR A 25 17.77 -3.63 -9.40
CA THR A 25 18.49 -2.46 -8.88
C THR A 25 17.85 -1.94 -7.60
N PHE A 26 16.52 -1.75 -7.59
CA PHE A 26 15.80 -1.34 -6.38
C PHE A 26 16.02 -2.34 -5.26
N ALA A 27 15.91 -3.64 -5.53
CA ALA A 27 16.10 -4.68 -4.54
C ALA A 27 17.52 -4.67 -3.92
N THR A 28 18.57 -4.37 -4.69
CA THR A 28 19.93 -4.27 -4.17
C THR A 28 20.14 -3.05 -3.25
N ASN A 29 19.36 -1.99 -3.43
CA ASN A 29 19.43 -0.78 -2.63
C ASN A 29 18.65 -0.87 -1.30
N ILE A 30 17.87 -1.94 -1.10
CA ILE A 30 17.09 -2.15 0.12
C ILE A 30 18.06 -2.52 1.25
N PRO A 31 18.08 -1.76 2.37
CA PRO A 31 18.91 -2.09 3.52
C PRO A 31 18.61 -3.49 4.04
N LYS A 32 19.63 -4.17 4.58
CA LYS A 32 19.45 -5.49 5.20
C LYS A 32 18.46 -5.38 6.37
N ILE A 33 17.37 -6.16 6.30
CA ILE A 33 16.31 -6.13 7.31
C ILE A 33 16.54 -7.24 8.33
N THR A 34 16.34 -6.93 9.61
CA THR A 34 16.43 -7.91 10.69
C THR A 34 15.45 -9.09 10.49
N PRO A 35 15.83 -10.32 10.85
CA PRO A 35 15.00 -11.52 10.66
C PRO A 35 13.58 -11.41 11.23
N THR A 36 13.42 -10.69 12.34
CA THR A 36 12.17 -10.56 13.10
C THR A 36 11.17 -9.55 12.54
N SER A 37 11.55 -8.72 11.57
CA SER A 37 10.65 -7.75 10.95
C SER A 37 10.04 -8.27 9.66
N ALA A 38 8.74 -8.00 9.47
CA ALA A 38 8.01 -8.23 8.23
C ALA A 38 8.43 -7.27 7.07
N GLY A 39 9.31 -6.30 7.35
CA GLY A 39 9.65 -5.23 6.41
C GLY A 39 10.37 -4.04 7.06
N THR A 40 10.62 -2.98 6.28
CA THR A 40 11.05 -1.67 6.81
C THR A 40 10.15 -0.57 6.29
N ARG A 41 9.84 0.44 7.11
CA ARG A 41 8.94 1.56 6.79
C ARG A 41 9.64 2.89 6.54
N SER A 42 10.96 2.89 6.58
CA SER A 42 11.79 4.11 6.60
C SER A 42 12.48 4.37 5.25
N LEU A 43 11.93 3.85 4.15
CA LEU A 43 12.59 3.92 2.84
C LEU A 43 12.41 5.25 2.13
N LEU A 44 11.34 6.00 2.41
CA LEU A 44 10.98 7.18 1.62
C LEU A 44 12.07 8.28 1.64
N SER A 45 12.76 8.44 2.77
CA SER A 45 13.90 9.37 2.91
C SER A 45 15.14 9.01 2.08
N LEU A 46 15.23 7.80 1.53
CA LEU A 46 16.38 7.38 0.73
C LEU A 46 16.26 7.95 -0.69
N ALA A 47 17.36 8.52 -1.20
CA ALA A 47 17.38 9.19 -2.52
C ALA A 47 16.84 8.30 -3.65
N TRP A 48 17.26 7.03 -3.71
CA TRP A 48 16.78 6.08 -4.70
C TRP A 48 15.26 5.82 -4.61
N CYS A 49 14.68 5.92 -3.40
CA CYS A 49 13.25 5.73 -3.19
C CYS A 49 12.47 6.97 -3.65
N ALA A 50 13.01 8.17 -3.38
CA ALA A 50 12.46 9.43 -3.89
C ALA A 50 12.49 9.48 -5.43
N GLU A 51 13.53 8.95 -6.07
CA GLU A 51 13.60 8.81 -7.54
C GLU A 51 12.49 7.91 -8.08
N ILE A 52 12.16 6.80 -7.39
CA ILE A 52 11.00 5.96 -7.77
C ILE A 52 9.70 6.78 -7.75
N VAL A 53 9.50 7.63 -6.75
CA VAL A 53 8.31 8.51 -6.67
C VAL A 53 8.24 9.44 -7.89
N GLN A 54 9.35 10.06 -8.30
CA GLN A 54 9.39 10.91 -9.49
C GLN A 54 9.05 10.12 -10.77
N ARG A 55 9.55 8.90 -10.89
CA ARG A 55 9.24 8.02 -12.02
C ARG A 55 7.78 7.57 -12.05
N LEU A 56 7.19 7.26 -10.90
CA LEU A 56 5.76 6.96 -10.79
C LEU A 56 4.90 8.16 -11.26
N ARG A 57 5.27 9.39 -10.89
CA ARG A 57 4.57 10.61 -11.33
C ARG A 57 4.68 10.86 -12.83
N ALA A 58 5.83 10.54 -13.41
CA ALA A 58 6.08 10.69 -14.84
C ALA A 58 5.48 9.56 -15.69
N HIS A 59 5.06 8.45 -15.07
CA HIS A 59 4.53 7.31 -15.81
C HIS A 59 3.19 7.66 -16.49
N PRO A 60 3.02 7.44 -17.81
CA PRO A 60 1.87 7.93 -18.58
C PRO A 60 0.50 7.50 -18.04
N ILE A 61 0.41 6.32 -17.43
CA ILE A 61 -0.84 5.82 -16.86
C ILE A 61 -1.09 6.42 -15.46
N LEU A 62 -0.04 6.57 -14.65
CA LEU A 62 -0.15 6.95 -13.24
C LEU A 62 -0.22 8.46 -13.03
N THR A 63 0.30 9.25 -13.98
CA THR A 63 0.27 10.72 -13.91
C THR A 63 -1.15 11.28 -13.73
N SER A 64 -2.16 10.60 -14.31
CA SER A 64 -3.58 10.97 -14.18
C SER A 64 -4.16 10.88 -12.76
N ILE A 65 -3.54 10.07 -11.89
CA ILE A 65 -3.99 9.84 -10.50
C ILE A 65 -3.02 10.38 -9.45
N LEU A 66 -1.79 10.70 -9.85
CA LEU A 66 -0.74 11.30 -9.03
C LEU A 66 -0.59 12.79 -9.36
N SER A 67 -1.65 13.56 -9.12
CA SER A 67 -1.64 15.01 -9.35
C SER A 67 -0.59 15.71 -8.48
N SER A 68 -0.31 16.99 -8.78
CA SER A 68 0.67 17.80 -8.05
C SER A 68 0.32 18.01 -6.57
N ASN A 69 -0.95 17.84 -6.17
CA ASN A 69 -1.38 17.95 -4.77
C ASN A 69 -1.31 16.62 -4.01
N ILE A 70 -0.89 15.52 -4.63
CA ILE A 70 -0.71 14.23 -3.97
C ILE A 70 0.79 14.00 -3.80
N VAL A 71 1.26 13.65 -2.60
CA VAL A 71 2.66 13.37 -2.23
C VAL A 71 2.82 11.97 -1.66
N ALA A 72 3.97 11.34 -1.89
CA ALA A 72 4.31 10.11 -1.19
C ALA A 72 4.64 10.48 0.26
N VAL A 73 4.05 9.79 1.22
CA VAL A 73 4.24 10.03 2.68
C VAL A 73 4.78 8.81 3.41
N GLN A 74 4.87 7.68 2.71
CA GLN A 74 5.49 6.46 3.21
C GLN A 74 6.00 5.60 2.06
N CYS A 75 7.09 4.89 2.30
CA CYS A 75 7.44 3.69 1.54
C CYS A 75 7.79 2.56 2.51
N THR A 76 7.04 1.46 2.42
CA THR A 76 7.26 0.24 3.20
C THR A 76 7.70 -0.88 2.28
N TYR A 77 8.80 -1.54 2.60
CA TYR A 77 9.15 -2.80 1.97
C TYR A 77 8.47 -3.96 2.67
N PHE A 78 7.86 -4.86 1.91
CA PHE A 78 7.35 -6.14 2.37
C PHE A 78 8.09 -7.27 1.68
N GLU A 79 8.52 -8.25 2.46
CA GLU A 79 9.10 -9.50 1.95
C GLU A 79 8.32 -10.69 2.50
N LYS A 80 7.89 -11.56 1.60
CA LYS A 80 7.34 -12.87 1.95
C LYS A 80 8.24 -13.94 1.38
N SER A 81 8.72 -14.81 2.27
CA SER A 81 9.58 -15.95 1.94
C SER A 81 9.21 -17.14 2.84
N LEU A 82 9.79 -18.32 2.60
CA LEU A 82 9.54 -19.49 3.45
C LEU A 82 9.87 -19.23 4.92
N SER A 83 10.94 -18.47 5.20
CA SER A 83 11.33 -18.07 6.57
C SER A 83 10.47 -16.95 7.14
N ARG A 84 9.66 -16.28 6.33
CA ARG A 84 8.87 -15.08 6.66
C ARG A 84 7.47 -15.17 6.05
N ASN A 85 6.65 -16.07 6.60
CA ASN A 85 5.34 -16.41 6.06
C ASN A 85 4.20 -16.15 7.06
N TRP A 86 3.74 -14.91 7.16
CA TRP A 86 2.58 -14.55 7.99
C TRP A 86 1.30 -14.42 7.16
N LEU A 87 0.17 -14.78 7.78
CA LEU A 87 -1.17 -14.54 7.24
C LEU A 87 -1.57 -13.09 7.56
N VAL A 88 -2.14 -12.40 6.58
CA VAL A 88 -2.84 -11.13 6.82
C VAL A 88 -4.31 -11.35 6.51
N SER A 89 -5.15 -11.30 7.54
CA SER A 89 -6.60 -11.40 7.41
C SER A 89 -7.16 -10.19 6.65
N PHE A 90 -8.43 -10.27 6.24
CA PHE A 90 -9.09 -9.13 5.61
C PHE A 90 -9.08 -7.91 6.54
N HIS A 91 -8.56 -6.80 6.02
CA HIS A 91 -8.44 -5.54 6.74
C HIS A 91 -8.45 -4.36 5.76
N GLN A 92 -8.40 -3.14 6.31
CA GLN A 92 -8.20 -1.89 5.60
C GLN A 92 -6.90 -1.24 6.10
N ASP A 93 -6.22 -0.49 5.24
CA ASP A 93 -5.05 0.29 5.60
C ASP A 93 -5.50 1.59 6.26
N LEU A 94 -5.67 1.57 7.59
CA LEU A 94 -6.19 2.72 8.34
C LEU A 94 -5.10 3.63 8.91
N SER A 95 -3.90 3.09 9.14
CA SER A 95 -2.82 3.79 9.83
C SER A 95 -1.96 4.61 8.87
N ILE A 96 -1.82 5.90 9.15
CA ILE A 96 -0.99 6.84 8.37
C ILE A 96 0.18 7.37 9.22
N PRO A 97 1.37 7.63 8.64
CA PRO A 97 2.48 8.23 9.36
C PRO A 97 2.26 9.74 9.56
N VAL A 98 2.63 10.27 10.72
CA VAL A 98 2.49 11.71 11.04
C VAL A 98 3.69 12.20 11.85
N ALA A 99 3.97 13.50 11.77
CA ALA A 99 5.13 14.12 12.42
C ALA A 99 4.99 14.16 13.95
N TYR A 100 3.78 14.47 14.44
CA TYR A 100 3.48 14.60 15.86
C TYR A 100 2.02 14.25 16.15
N ARG A 101 1.73 14.05 17.44
CA ARG A 101 0.37 13.76 17.91
C ARG A 101 -0.48 15.03 17.90
N VAL A 102 -1.73 14.89 17.47
CA VAL A 102 -2.72 15.97 17.44
C VAL A 102 -3.98 15.49 18.12
N GLU A 103 -4.52 16.29 19.04
CA GLU A 103 -5.79 16.00 19.68
C GLU A 103 -6.93 16.42 18.75
N HIS A 104 -7.61 15.44 18.17
CA HIS A 104 -8.76 15.66 17.28
C HIS A 104 -9.75 14.49 17.45
N PRO A 105 -11.07 14.74 17.60
CA PRO A 105 -12.05 13.68 17.92
C PRO A 105 -12.15 12.54 16.89
N GLN A 106 -11.75 12.79 15.64
CA GLN A 106 -11.79 11.79 14.57
C GLN A 106 -10.47 11.01 14.41
N LEU A 107 -9.43 11.38 15.15
CA LEU A 107 -8.13 10.71 15.15
C LEU A 107 -8.03 9.73 16.33
N GLN A 108 -7.68 8.48 16.04
CA GLN A 108 -7.64 7.42 17.06
C GLN A 108 -6.55 6.40 16.77
N GLY A 109 -6.33 5.46 17.69
CA GLY A 109 -5.44 4.32 17.46
C GLY A 109 -3.99 4.73 17.21
N TRP A 110 -3.52 5.73 17.98
CA TRP A 110 -2.13 6.17 17.97
C TRP A 110 -1.18 5.02 18.28
N SER A 111 -0.10 4.91 17.53
CA SER A 111 0.92 3.88 17.73
C SER A 111 2.29 4.36 17.27
N GLU A 112 3.34 3.87 17.92
CA GLU A 112 4.71 4.03 17.44
C GLU A 112 5.14 2.79 16.68
N LYS A 113 5.79 2.99 15.54
CA LYS A 113 6.38 1.95 14.69
C LYS A 113 7.83 2.34 14.40
N GLU A 114 8.57 1.46 13.72
CA GLU A 114 9.97 1.69 13.30
C GLU A 114 10.18 3.08 12.67
N SER A 115 9.29 3.52 11.79
CA SER A 115 9.36 4.80 11.10
C SER A 115 8.65 5.95 11.85
N GLY A 116 8.43 5.84 13.16
CA GLY A 116 7.83 6.88 14.00
C GLY A 116 6.35 6.72 14.31
N LEU A 117 5.67 7.87 14.45
CA LEU A 117 4.31 7.95 14.95
C LEU A 117 3.27 7.71 13.84
N PHE A 118 2.25 6.93 14.17
CA PHE A 118 1.12 6.61 13.31
C PHE A 118 -0.20 6.88 14.02
N VAL A 119 -1.22 7.19 13.23
CA VAL A 119 -2.60 7.38 13.67
C VAL A 119 -3.56 6.71 12.69
N GLN A 120 -4.70 6.21 13.18
CA GLN A 120 -5.77 5.79 12.29
C GLN A 120 -6.54 7.02 11.79
N ALA A 121 -6.50 7.25 10.49
CA ALA A 121 -7.13 8.40 9.87
C ALA A 121 -8.67 8.28 9.75
N PRO A 122 -9.39 9.40 9.63
CA PRO A 122 -10.81 9.39 9.28
C PRO A 122 -11.04 8.82 7.88
N ALA A 123 -12.24 8.28 7.63
CA ALA A 123 -12.57 7.69 6.33
C ALA A 123 -12.45 8.69 5.18
N ALA A 124 -12.80 9.96 5.40
CA ALA A 124 -12.70 11.02 4.40
C ALA A 124 -11.25 11.19 3.90
N LEU A 125 -10.28 11.32 4.81
CA LEU A 125 -8.87 11.40 4.44
C LEU A 125 -8.39 10.14 3.72
N LEU A 126 -8.71 8.96 4.24
CA LEU A 126 -8.31 7.68 3.63
C LEU A 126 -8.89 7.49 2.23
N ALA A 127 -10.05 8.08 1.92
CA ALA A 127 -10.66 8.02 0.59
C ALA A 127 -9.91 8.86 -0.46
N GLU A 128 -9.20 9.90 -0.02
CA GLU A 128 -8.35 10.74 -0.90
C GLU A 128 -6.96 10.13 -1.15
N MET A 129 -6.57 9.17 -0.31
CA MET A 129 -5.26 8.51 -0.37
C MET A 129 -5.22 7.37 -1.39
N LEU A 130 -4.00 7.00 -1.79
CA LEU A 130 -3.70 5.90 -2.71
C LEU A 130 -2.52 5.10 -2.17
N ALA A 131 -2.63 3.77 -2.21
CA ALA A 131 -1.50 2.88 -2.02
C ALA A 131 -1.03 2.38 -3.40
N ILE A 132 0.28 2.42 -3.65
CA ILE A 132 0.90 1.86 -4.86
C ILE A 132 1.90 0.80 -4.44
N ARG A 133 1.65 -0.43 -4.88
CA ARG A 133 2.50 -1.60 -4.59
C ARG A 133 3.28 -1.97 -5.83
N ILE A 134 4.58 -1.69 -5.82
CA ILE A 134 5.51 -2.11 -6.88
C ILE A 134 5.99 -3.53 -6.57
N HIS A 135 5.73 -4.45 -7.49
CA HIS A 135 6.18 -5.83 -7.39
C HIS A 135 7.62 -5.95 -7.89
N LEU A 136 8.55 -6.33 -7.01
CA LEU A 136 9.96 -6.53 -7.38
C LEU A 136 10.24 -7.97 -7.85
N ASP A 137 9.28 -8.86 -7.65
CA ASP A 137 9.29 -10.25 -8.11
C ASP A 137 7.90 -10.58 -8.71
N PRO A 138 7.80 -11.61 -9.57
CA PRO A 138 6.52 -12.20 -9.92
C PRO A 138 5.75 -12.64 -8.67
N CYS A 139 4.43 -12.53 -8.72
CA CYS A 139 3.55 -12.90 -7.61
C CYS A 139 2.33 -13.63 -8.18
N LEU A 140 2.38 -14.95 -8.15
CA LEU A 140 1.25 -15.81 -8.52
C LEU A 140 0.30 -15.98 -7.33
N ALA A 141 -0.80 -16.73 -7.54
CA ALA A 141 -1.82 -16.92 -6.52
C ALA A 141 -1.26 -17.67 -5.29
N GLU A 142 -0.41 -18.65 -5.53
CA GLU A 142 0.31 -19.48 -4.56
C GLU A 142 1.38 -18.73 -3.77
N ASP A 143 1.87 -17.59 -4.28
CA ASP A 143 2.90 -16.75 -3.64
C ASP A 143 2.30 -15.76 -2.62
N GLY A 144 1.04 -15.97 -2.25
CA GLY A 144 0.33 -15.10 -1.30
C GLY A 144 -0.04 -13.74 -1.91
N ALA A 145 -0.38 -13.72 -3.20
CA ALA A 145 -0.95 -12.55 -3.88
C ALA A 145 -2.05 -11.87 -3.03
N LEU A 146 -2.17 -10.55 -3.20
CA LEU A 146 -3.23 -9.82 -2.51
C LEU A 146 -4.59 -10.28 -3.02
N ARG A 147 -5.53 -10.45 -2.11
CA ARG A 147 -6.92 -10.77 -2.38
C ARG A 147 -7.74 -9.58 -1.97
N VAL A 148 -8.59 -9.08 -2.86
CA VAL A 148 -9.36 -7.85 -2.64
C VAL A 148 -10.85 -8.10 -2.82
N ILE A 149 -11.68 -7.35 -2.11
CA ILE A 149 -13.13 -7.32 -2.35
C ILE A 149 -13.45 -6.05 -3.14
N SER A 150 -13.73 -6.20 -4.43
CA SER A 150 -13.99 -5.07 -5.34
C SER A 150 -15.11 -4.16 -4.83
N GLY A 151 -14.88 -2.85 -4.82
CA GLY A 151 -15.86 -1.83 -4.44
C GLY A 151 -16.04 -1.63 -2.94
N SER A 152 -15.38 -2.45 -2.09
CA SER A 152 -15.52 -2.36 -0.63
C SER A 152 -14.98 -1.06 -0.03
N HIS A 153 -14.13 -0.32 -0.74
CA HIS A 153 -13.65 1.00 -0.32
C HIS A 153 -14.76 2.05 -0.21
N LEU A 154 -15.87 1.87 -0.94
CA LEU A 154 -17.03 2.76 -0.90
C LEU A 154 -17.84 2.63 0.40
N LEU A 155 -17.58 1.59 1.20
CA LEU A 155 -18.28 1.34 2.46
C LEU A 155 -17.69 2.13 3.66
N GLY A 156 -16.68 2.95 3.41
CA GLY A 156 -15.97 3.68 4.47
C GLY A 156 -15.17 2.75 5.38
N ARG A 157 -14.96 3.17 6.63
CA ARG A 157 -14.24 2.36 7.63
C ARG A 157 -15.16 1.28 8.20
N LEU A 158 -14.69 0.03 8.16
CA LEU A 158 -15.43 -1.13 8.64
C LEU A 158 -14.84 -1.63 9.96
N ASN A 159 -15.74 -1.97 10.90
CA ASN A 159 -15.36 -2.67 12.12
C ASN A 159 -15.20 -4.18 11.82
N PRO A 160 -14.56 -4.96 12.72
CA PRO A 160 -14.31 -6.37 12.48
C PRO A 160 -15.55 -7.21 12.14
N GLN A 161 -16.69 -6.93 12.79
CA GLN A 161 -17.95 -7.63 12.51
C GLN A 161 -18.43 -7.36 11.08
N LYS A 162 -18.44 -6.10 10.65
CA LYS A 162 -18.80 -5.72 9.28
C LYS A 162 -17.82 -6.29 8.25
N ILE A 163 -16.54 -6.39 8.55
CA ILE A 163 -15.55 -7.04 7.67
C ILE A 163 -15.94 -8.51 7.43
N VAL A 164 -16.29 -9.24 8.50
CA VAL A 164 -16.73 -10.64 8.38
C VAL A 164 -18.03 -10.74 7.58
N THR A 165 -19.02 -9.89 7.87
CA THR A 165 -20.27 -9.86 7.11
C THR A 165 -20.01 -9.60 5.62
N GLN A 166 -19.25 -8.56 5.29
CA GLN A 166 -18.94 -8.20 3.90
C GLN A 166 -18.22 -9.32 3.17
N ARG A 167 -17.26 -10.00 3.83
CA ARG A 167 -16.58 -11.17 3.26
C ARG A 167 -17.56 -12.29 2.91
N ASN A 168 -18.58 -12.52 3.73
CA ASN A 168 -19.55 -13.59 3.52
C ASN A 168 -20.64 -13.22 2.50
N THR A 169 -20.92 -11.93 2.30
CA THR A 169 -22.03 -11.45 1.45
C THR A 169 -21.59 -10.95 0.07
N MET A 170 -20.35 -10.43 -0.06
CA MET A 170 -19.83 -9.91 -1.33
C MET A 170 -19.27 -11.03 -2.20
N GLN A 171 -19.72 -11.12 -3.45
CA GLN A 171 -19.43 -12.25 -4.33
C GLN A 171 -18.08 -12.21 -5.06
N LYS A 172 -17.30 -11.11 -5.02
CA LYS A 172 -16.11 -10.95 -5.87
C LYS A 172 -14.85 -10.67 -5.07
N GLU A 173 -14.36 -11.72 -4.40
CA GLU A 173 -12.93 -11.79 -4.03
C GLU A 173 -12.11 -11.94 -5.32
N ILE A 174 -11.13 -11.05 -5.52
CA ILE A 174 -10.26 -11.05 -6.69
C ILE A 174 -8.81 -11.24 -6.23
N ILE A 175 -8.13 -12.22 -6.82
CA ILE A 175 -6.71 -12.46 -6.59
C ILE A 175 -5.91 -11.56 -7.54
N CYS A 176 -5.08 -10.69 -6.98
CA CYS A 176 -4.24 -9.75 -7.71
C CYS A 176 -2.86 -10.38 -7.97
N VAL A 177 -2.79 -11.25 -8.96
CA VAL A 177 -1.51 -11.73 -9.51
C VAL A 177 -0.80 -10.59 -10.23
N ALA A 178 0.53 -10.59 -10.23
CA ALA A 178 1.31 -9.53 -10.82
C ALA A 178 2.66 -10.06 -11.33
N GLU A 179 3.07 -9.59 -12.50
CA GLU A 179 4.44 -9.79 -12.99
C GLU A 179 5.39 -8.81 -12.30
N GLN A 180 6.69 -9.13 -12.34
CA GLN A 180 7.73 -8.22 -11.88
C GLN A 180 7.60 -6.86 -12.59
N GLY A 181 7.81 -5.77 -11.85
CA GLY A 181 7.70 -4.40 -12.36
C GLY A 181 6.27 -3.87 -12.46
N SER A 182 5.26 -4.68 -12.17
CA SER A 182 3.87 -4.22 -12.14
C SER A 182 3.59 -3.39 -10.88
N ALA A 183 2.70 -2.40 -11.02
CA ALA A 183 2.18 -1.60 -9.93
C ALA A 183 0.71 -1.94 -9.66
N LEU A 184 0.40 -2.47 -8.48
CA LEU A 184 -0.98 -2.57 -7.99
C LEU A 184 -1.32 -1.28 -7.25
N VAL A 185 -2.20 -0.48 -7.83
CA VAL A 185 -2.73 0.75 -7.23
C VAL A 185 -4.06 0.42 -6.56
N MET A 186 -4.26 0.88 -5.32
CA MET A 186 -5.48 0.61 -4.56
C MET A 186 -5.84 1.70 -3.56
N ARG A 187 -7.11 1.75 -3.18
CA ARG A 187 -7.60 2.60 -2.08
C ARG A 187 -7.27 1.97 -0.73
N PRO A 188 -6.80 2.74 0.27
CA PRO A 188 -6.55 2.21 1.61
C PRO A 188 -7.79 1.58 2.27
N LEU A 189 -8.97 2.10 1.98
CA LEU A 189 -10.25 1.54 2.45
C LEU A 189 -10.69 0.26 1.72
N LEU A 190 -10.00 -0.19 0.67
CA LEU A 190 -10.34 -1.44 0.00
C LEU A 190 -10.05 -2.61 0.94
N LEU A 191 -11.05 -3.46 1.19
CA LEU A 191 -10.83 -4.69 1.94
C LEU A 191 -9.88 -5.59 1.19
N HIS A 192 -8.80 -5.96 1.86
CA HIS A 192 -7.79 -6.82 1.28
C HIS A 192 -7.14 -7.73 2.32
N ALA A 193 -6.63 -8.86 1.83
CA ALA A 193 -5.96 -9.89 2.61
C ALA A 193 -4.76 -10.43 1.82
N SER A 194 -3.81 -11.05 2.51
CA SER A 194 -2.74 -11.83 1.88
C SER A 194 -2.68 -13.19 2.55
N SER A 195 -2.92 -14.24 1.76
CA SER A 195 -2.79 -15.63 2.21
C SER A 195 -1.34 -15.97 2.55
N LYS A 196 -1.13 -17.02 3.35
CA LYS A 196 0.22 -17.61 3.48
C LYS A 196 0.71 -18.02 2.10
N SER A 197 2.01 -17.81 1.83
CA SER A 197 2.63 -18.37 0.63
C SER A 197 2.73 -19.88 0.83
N SER A 198 2.27 -20.65 -0.15
CA SER A 198 2.48 -22.10 -0.21
C SER A 198 3.62 -22.47 -1.18
N GLY A 199 4.13 -21.50 -1.93
CA GLY A 199 5.21 -21.69 -2.90
C GLY A 199 6.61 -21.61 -2.28
N THR A 200 7.61 -21.94 -3.09
CA THR A 200 9.05 -21.74 -2.81
C THR A 200 9.54 -20.33 -3.17
N GLY A 201 8.66 -19.48 -3.68
CA GLY A 201 8.97 -18.15 -4.20
C GLY A 201 9.34 -17.10 -3.15
N LEU A 202 10.19 -16.16 -3.55
CA LEU A 202 10.47 -14.92 -2.84
C LEU A 202 9.58 -13.82 -3.43
N ARG A 203 8.76 -13.19 -2.60
CA ARG A 203 7.91 -12.07 -3.01
C ARG A 203 8.31 -10.80 -2.28
N ARG A 204 8.82 -9.82 -3.02
CA ARG A 204 9.18 -8.50 -2.52
C ARG A 204 8.32 -7.41 -3.13
N VAL A 205 7.86 -6.48 -2.29
CA VAL A 205 6.98 -5.38 -2.70
C VAL A 205 7.44 -4.09 -2.03
N LEU A 206 7.56 -3.02 -2.80
CA LEU A 206 7.61 -1.65 -2.27
C LEU A 206 6.19 -1.08 -2.24
N HIS A 207 5.68 -0.79 -1.05
CA HIS A 207 4.35 -0.23 -0.82
C HIS A 207 4.48 1.25 -0.48
N PHE A 208 4.12 2.09 -1.44
CA PHE A 208 4.05 3.54 -1.27
C PHE A 208 2.66 3.94 -0.83
N LEU A 209 2.59 4.87 0.11
CA LEU A 209 1.37 5.55 0.49
C LEU A 209 1.43 6.99 -0.01
N PHE A 210 0.44 7.37 -0.82
CA PHE A 210 0.26 8.69 -1.38
C PHE A 210 -0.93 9.38 -0.73
N ALA A 211 -0.78 10.66 -0.42
CA ALA A 211 -1.77 11.45 0.30
C ALA A 211 -1.82 12.90 -0.19
N PRO A 212 -2.89 13.65 0.07
CA PRO A 212 -2.89 15.10 -0.13
C PRO A 212 -1.70 15.77 0.56
N LYS A 213 -1.01 16.68 -0.14
CA LYS A 213 0.12 17.44 0.39
C LYS A 213 -0.29 18.22 1.63
N ASP A 214 -1.39 18.95 1.50
CA ASP A 214 -2.00 19.69 2.59
C ASP A 214 -2.99 18.78 3.33
N VAL A 215 -2.50 18.16 4.40
CA VAL A 215 -3.32 17.25 5.22
C VAL A 215 -4.20 18.05 6.19
N LEU A 216 -5.46 17.64 6.30
CA LEU A 216 -6.43 18.23 7.22
C LEU A 216 -6.24 17.72 8.66
N TYR A 217 -7.16 18.09 9.56
CA TYR A 217 -7.21 17.61 10.95
C TYR A 217 -6.05 18.08 11.83
N GLY A 218 -5.37 19.16 11.44
CA GLY A 218 -4.20 19.70 12.14
C GLY A 218 -2.96 18.81 12.05
N LEU A 219 -3.01 17.76 11.22
CA LEU A 219 -1.91 16.83 11.03
C LEU A 219 -0.77 17.49 10.23
N GLN A 220 0.40 16.86 10.32
CA GLN A 220 1.53 17.13 9.44
C GLN A 220 2.17 15.80 9.07
N TRP A 221 2.55 15.64 7.81
CA TRP A 221 3.31 14.46 7.37
C TRP A 221 4.70 14.47 8.00
N ARG A 222 5.14 13.30 8.47
CA ARG A 222 6.50 13.12 9.00
C ARG A 222 7.56 13.47 7.96
N GLU A 223 7.33 13.03 6.73
CA GLU A 223 8.15 13.26 5.55
C GLU A 223 7.24 13.20 4.31
N SER A 224 7.61 13.86 3.23
CA SER A 224 6.90 13.77 1.96
C SER A 224 7.79 14.01 0.73
N VAL A 225 7.43 13.37 -0.39
CA VAL A 225 8.12 13.46 -1.70
C VAL A 225 7.13 13.67 -2.86
#